data_AF-A0A814SQJ9-F1
#
_entry.id   AF-A0A814SQJ9-F1
#
_cell.length_a   1.000
_cell.length_b   1.000
_cell.length_c   1.000
_cell.angle_alpha   90.00
_cell.angle_beta   90.00
_cell.angle_gamma   90.00
#
_symmetry.space_group_name_H-M   'P 1'
#
loop_
_entity.id
_entity.type
_entity.pdbx_description
1 polymer ?
#
loop_
_entity_poly.entity_id
_entity_poly.type
_entity_poly.pdbx_seq_one_letter_code
_entity_poly.pdbx_strand_id
1 'polypeptide(L)'
;MLKIYAHFSRSSVRLEELSNYFDFIEQEQKVILQHIRLRWLSLLQSIERLIIVYPVIKSYFLNIAHGQCPKLLLEFFTSNKAECSLYFLKNVLTEVQEANLQLQRYYTTGVNLYSIITGLLRRLNNRLRDDYFGSKVMNLLEKIQHPTEVDDLKKSFRSFIQTVIQYIESYYQDRSLFYKSISIFSETDIETIEWKSIEYCTTYINATNIDKDCLYNEFNHIRSKYVGMKDKFGGIYKQVQNFISSNLVSTKQIDTTLDNVCDIDVQNNCDTDNEEQDVKFHKEHKNHFIRCDQLWAFLLYDENVPNLRKLIEFAFSIPASNAFCESIFSHMKFLWNNHRNNMKNELIGAELKIKMNNHHGCTQFYNYLYNNPDLLKQIRSSEKYSHVAKVPRKA
;
A
#
# COMPACT_ATOMS: atom_id res chain seq x y z
N MET A 1 12.66 -19.80 -4.07
CA MET A 1 13.20 -18.45 -4.31
C MET A 1 14.68 -18.30 -3.95
N LEU A 2 15.06 -18.21 -2.66
CA LEU A 2 16.43 -17.82 -2.27
C LEU A 2 17.56 -18.66 -2.91
N LYS A 3 17.40 -19.99 -2.96
CA LYS A 3 18.40 -20.89 -3.55
C LYS A 3 18.49 -20.76 -5.07
N ILE A 4 17.37 -20.50 -5.75
CA ILE A 4 17.32 -20.25 -7.19
C ILE A 4 18.08 -18.97 -7.50
N TYR A 5 17.75 -17.86 -6.81
CA TYR A 5 18.47 -16.59 -6.98
C TYR A 5 19.96 -16.72 -6.67
N ALA A 6 20.33 -17.40 -5.58
CA ALA A 6 21.73 -17.60 -5.19
C ALA A 6 22.53 -18.44 -6.21
N HIS A 7 21.87 -19.35 -6.96
CA HIS A 7 22.51 -20.17 -7.99
C HIS A 7 23.03 -19.30 -9.15
N PHE A 8 22.22 -18.33 -9.59
CA PHE A 8 22.51 -17.47 -10.74
C PHE A 8 23.27 -16.19 -10.37
N SER A 9 22.93 -15.54 -9.26
CA SER A 9 23.56 -14.27 -8.84
C SER A 9 25.07 -14.34 -8.58
N ARG A 10 25.63 -15.54 -8.46
CA ARG A 10 27.05 -15.77 -8.15
C ARG A 10 27.88 -16.20 -9.36
N SER A 11 27.31 -16.28 -10.55
CA SER A 11 28.02 -16.78 -11.74
C SER A 11 27.47 -16.17 -13.02
N SER A 12 28.30 -15.38 -13.70
CA SER A 12 28.01 -14.87 -15.05
C SER A 12 27.86 -16.01 -16.06
N VAL A 13 28.67 -17.07 -15.93
CA VAL A 13 28.58 -18.27 -16.79
C VAL A 13 27.19 -18.90 -16.72
N ARG A 14 26.64 -19.09 -15.52
CA ARG A 14 25.29 -19.65 -15.36
C ARG A 14 24.19 -18.73 -15.87
N LEU A 15 24.41 -17.41 -15.84
CA LEU A 15 23.47 -16.45 -16.42
C LEU A 15 23.48 -16.52 -17.95
N GLU A 16 24.65 -16.67 -18.56
CA GLU A 16 24.81 -16.87 -20.00
C GLU A 16 24.18 -18.21 -20.43
N GLU A 17 24.45 -19.30 -19.70
CA GLU A 17 23.78 -20.58 -19.93
C GLU A 17 22.26 -20.44 -19.85
N LEU A 18 21.74 -19.78 -18.82
CA LEU A 18 20.30 -19.54 -18.67
C LEU A 18 19.73 -18.72 -19.85
N SER A 19 20.48 -17.75 -20.38
CA SER A 19 20.10 -16.98 -21.56
C SER A 19 19.87 -17.89 -22.77
N ASN A 20 20.75 -18.87 -22.99
CA ASN A 20 20.57 -19.84 -24.08
C ASN A 20 19.28 -20.67 -23.93
N TYR A 21 18.82 -20.94 -22.71
CA TYR A 21 17.54 -21.60 -22.48
C TYR A 21 16.34 -20.69 -22.73
N PHE A 22 16.45 -19.37 -22.51
CA PHE A 22 15.41 -18.42 -22.90
C PHE A 22 15.24 -18.40 -24.42
N ASP A 23 16.35 -18.34 -25.17
CA ASP A 23 16.34 -18.37 -26.63
C ASP A 23 15.78 -19.70 -27.16
N PHE A 24 16.20 -20.84 -26.57
CA PHE A 24 15.72 -22.16 -26.96
C PHE A 24 14.20 -22.35 -26.74
N ILE A 25 13.63 -21.74 -25.70
CA ILE A 25 12.20 -21.84 -25.37
C ILE A 25 11.39 -20.73 -26.05
N GLU A 26 12.04 -19.83 -26.78
CA GLU A 26 11.42 -18.66 -27.42
C GLU A 26 10.65 -17.78 -26.42
N GLN A 27 11.23 -17.58 -25.23
CA GLN A 27 10.64 -16.77 -24.18
C GLN A 27 11.47 -15.50 -23.93
N GLU A 28 10.78 -14.37 -23.77
CA GLU A 28 11.40 -13.09 -23.37
C GLU A 28 12.21 -13.25 -22.07
N GLN A 29 13.47 -12.82 -22.12
CA GLN A 29 14.37 -12.89 -20.97
C GLN A 29 13.89 -11.96 -19.85
N LYS A 30 13.80 -12.48 -18.63
CA LYS A 30 13.45 -11.70 -17.45
C LYS A 30 14.37 -12.02 -16.29
N VAL A 31 14.88 -10.98 -15.64
CA VAL A 31 15.72 -11.13 -14.43
C VAL A 31 14.97 -11.87 -13.33
N ILE A 32 15.65 -12.78 -12.64
CA ILE A 32 15.14 -13.47 -11.45
C ILE A 32 15.21 -12.51 -10.26
N LEU A 33 14.07 -12.24 -9.64
CA LEU A 33 14.00 -11.34 -8.50
C LEU A 33 14.44 -12.00 -7.19
N GLN A 34 15.17 -11.25 -6.39
CA GLN A 34 15.55 -11.65 -5.03
C GLN A 34 14.39 -11.37 -4.06
N HIS A 35 13.96 -12.41 -3.36
CA HIS A 35 13.11 -12.21 -2.19
C HIS A 35 13.94 -11.75 -0.99
N ILE A 36 13.56 -10.61 -0.40
CA ILE A 36 14.14 -10.06 0.83
C ILE A 36 13.32 -10.58 2.02
N ARG A 37 13.95 -11.39 2.89
CA ARG A 37 13.27 -12.08 4.02
C ARG A 37 12.50 -11.16 4.97
N LEU A 38 12.96 -9.92 5.14
CA LEU A 38 12.35 -8.94 6.04
C LEU A 38 11.23 -8.12 5.36
N ARG A 39 11.12 -8.20 4.03
CA ARG A 39 10.14 -7.45 3.24
C ARG A 39 9.27 -8.44 2.49
N TRP A 40 8.22 -8.86 3.17
CA TRP A 40 7.23 -9.77 2.63
C TRP A 40 6.60 -9.30 1.30
N LEU A 41 6.54 -7.98 1.05
CA LEU A 41 6.13 -7.36 -0.22
C LEU A 41 6.92 -7.91 -1.42
N SER A 42 8.22 -8.16 -1.25
CA SER A 42 9.07 -8.70 -2.31
C SER A 42 8.76 -10.16 -2.65
N LEU A 43 8.05 -10.89 -1.77
CA LEU A 43 7.79 -12.32 -1.95
C LEU A 43 6.83 -12.57 -3.11
N LEU A 44 5.73 -11.81 -3.20
CA LEU A 44 4.77 -11.95 -4.28
C LEU A 44 5.43 -11.64 -5.63
N GLN A 45 6.08 -10.49 -5.75
CA GLN A 45 6.80 -10.09 -6.97
C GLN A 45 7.83 -11.15 -7.40
N SER A 46 8.57 -11.71 -6.42
CA SER A 46 9.53 -12.80 -6.66
C SER A 46 8.85 -14.07 -7.17
N ILE A 47 7.72 -14.46 -6.59
CA ILE A 47 6.96 -15.64 -7.00
C ILE A 47 6.34 -15.44 -8.38
N GLU A 48 5.75 -14.28 -8.66
CA GLU A 48 5.19 -13.96 -9.96
C GLU A 48 6.24 -13.97 -11.05
N ARG A 49 7.41 -13.37 -10.79
CA ARG A 49 8.54 -13.45 -11.70
C ARG A 49 8.95 -14.90 -11.93
N LEU A 50 9.09 -15.70 -10.87
CA LEU A 50 9.46 -17.11 -11.01
C LEU A 50 8.42 -17.89 -11.82
N ILE A 51 7.12 -17.64 -11.62
CA ILE A 51 6.05 -18.27 -12.39
C ILE A 51 6.20 -17.95 -13.88
N ILE A 52 6.47 -16.69 -14.23
CA ILE A 52 6.68 -16.27 -15.62
C ILE A 52 7.84 -17.05 -16.25
N VAL A 53 9.00 -17.11 -15.58
CA VAL A 53 10.20 -17.79 -16.11
C VAL A 53 10.28 -19.29 -15.75
N TYR A 54 9.20 -19.86 -15.20
CA TYR A 54 9.20 -21.21 -14.66
C TYR A 54 9.56 -22.28 -15.70
N PRO A 55 9.03 -22.25 -16.95
CA PRO A 55 9.38 -23.24 -17.97
C PRO A 55 10.88 -23.26 -18.28
N VAL A 56 11.48 -22.07 -18.41
CA VAL A 56 12.92 -21.88 -18.69
C VAL A 56 13.76 -22.39 -17.54
N ILE A 57 13.47 -21.95 -16.32
CA ILE A 57 14.25 -22.37 -15.14
C ILE A 57 14.12 -23.87 -14.89
N LYS A 58 12.92 -24.44 -15.08
CA LYS A 58 12.69 -25.88 -14.98
C LYS A 58 13.52 -26.63 -16.02
N SER A 59 13.50 -26.21 -17.27
CA SER A 59 14.29 -26.82 -18.34
C SER A 59 15.78 -26.76 -18.04
N TYR A 60 16.28 -25.61 -17.59
CA TYR A 60 17.68 -25.45 -17.16
C TYR A 60 18.06 -26.48 -16.08
N PHE A 61 17.37 -26.49 -14.94
CA PHE A 61 17.77 -27.35 -13.81
C PHE A 61 17.59 -28.86 -14.06
N LEU A 62 16.71 -29.25 -15.00
CA LEU A 62 16.54 -30.64 -15.39
C LEU A 62 17.60 -31.12 -16.40
N ASN A 63 18.23 -30.20 -17.14
CA ASN A 63 19.15 -30.54 -18.22
C ASN A 63 20.62 -30.14 -17.95
N ILE A 64 20.91 -29.45 -16.85
CA ILE A 64 22.31 -29.19 -16.47
C ILE A 64 23.06 -30.49 -16.16
N ALA A 65 24.38 -30.48 -16.40
CA ALA A 65 25.23 -31.66 -16.26
C ALA A 65 25.09 -32.34 -14.88
N HIS A 66 25.11 -33.68 -14.88
CA HIS A 66 24.99 -34.49 -13.68
C HIS A 66 26.00 -34.03 -12.60
N GLY A 67 25.49 -33.78 -11.38
CA GLY A 67 26.28 -33.31 -10.24
C GLY A 67 26.40 -31.79 -10.11
N GLN A 68 26.02 -31.00 -11.11
CA GLN A 68 26.03 -29.53 -11.01
C GLN A 68 24.72 -28.95 -10.45
N CYS A 69 23.62 -29.70 -10.51
CA CYS A 69 22.33 -29.30 -9.94
C CYS A 69 22.29 -29.55 -8.42
N PRO A 70 22.02 -28.52 -7.59
CA PRO A 70 21.76 -28.75 -6.17
C PRO A 70 20.56 -29.68 -5.98
N LYS A 71 20.74 -30.77 -5.22
CA LYS A 71 19.72 -31.83 -5.01
C LYS A 71 18.33 -31.29 -4.69
N LEU A 72 18.23 -30.30 -3.81
CA LEU A 72 16.95 -29.69 -3.44
C LEU A 72 16.25 -28.98 -4.62
N LEU A 73 17.02 -28.35 -5.52
CA LEU A 73 16.45 -27.69 -6.71
C LEU A 73 16.00 -28.74 -7.73
N LEU A 74 16.78 -29.81 -7.90
CA LEU A 74 16.38 -30.94 -8.74
C LEU A 74 15.06 -31.55 -8.25
N GLU A 75 14.94 -31.83 -6.95
CA GLU A 75 13.72 -32.34 -6.33
C GLU A 75 12.54 -31.37 -6.53
N PHE A 76 12.78 -30.07 -6.36
CA PHE A 76 11.77 -29.04 -6.57
C PHE A 76 11.24 -29.02 -8.03
N PHE A 77 12.12 -29.01 -9.03
CA PHE A 77 11.71 -28.91 -10.44
C PHE A 77 11.22 -30.23 -11.05
N THR A 78 11.57 -31.37 -10.46
CA THR A 78 11.03 -32.68 -10.84
C THR A 78 9.59 -32.87 -10.35
N SER A 79 9.22 -32.21 -9.25
CA SER A 79 7.92 -32.40 -8.61
C SER A 79 6.82 -31.53 -9.21
N ASN A 80 5.71 -32.15 -9.62
CA ASN A 80 4.48 -31.42 -10.00
C ASN A 80 3.89 -30.60 -8.84
N LYS A 81 4.28 -30.89 -7.60
CA LYS A 81 3.85 -30.20 -6.38
C LYS A 81 4.42 -28.78 -6.28
N ALA A 82 5.61 -28.55 -6.84
CA ALA A 82 6.32 -27.28 -6.74
C ALA A 82 5.61 -26.17 -7.51
N GLU A 83 5.27 -26.42 -8.77
CA GLU A 83 4.50 -25.48 -9.60
C GLU A 83 3.14 -25.19 -8.96
N CYS A 84 2.45 -26.24 -8.50
CA CYS A 84 1.18 -26.13 -7.78
C CYS A 84 1.29 -25.20 -6.56
N SER A 85 2.34 -25.37 -5.74
CA SER A 85 2.60 -24.55 -4.57
C SER A 85 2.94 -23.09 -4.91
N LEU A 86 3.62 -22.82 -6.04
CA LEU A 86 3.88 -21.45 -6.49
C LEU A 86 2.58 -20.71 -6.84
N TYR A 87 1.69 -21.36 -7.57
CA TYR A 87 0.39 -20.77 -7.91
C TYR A 87 -0.51 -20.59 -6.68
N PHE A 88 -0.45 -21.51 -5.71
CA PHE A 88 -1.12 -21.33 -4.42
C PHE A 88 -0.60 -20.09 -3.69
N LEU A 89 0.72 -19.96 -3.57
CA LEU A 89 1.32 -18.80 -2.92
C LEU A 89 0.98 -17.51 -3.64
N LYS A 90 1.02 -17.48 -4.98
CA LYS A 90 0.55 -16.33 -5.76
C LYS A 90 -0.89 -15.97 -5.37
N ASN A 91 -1.81 -16.94 -5.37
CA ASN A 91 -3.22 -16.68 -5.06
C ASN A 91 -3.43 -16.08 -3.67
N VAL A 92 -2.79 -16.64 -2.64
CA VAL A 92 -2.97 -16.15 -1.26
C VAL A 92 -2.25 -14.82 -1.08
N LEU A 93 -1.01 -14.68 -1.56
CA LEU A 93 -0.22 -13.47 -1.38
C LEU A 93 -0.81 -12.27 -2.12
N THR A 94 -1.50 -12.46 -3.25
CA THR A 94 -2.25 -11.38 -3.91
C THR A 94 -3.28 -10.75 -2.98
N GLU A 95 -4.02 -11.56 -2.21
CA GLU A 95 -5.03 -11.05 -1.27
C GLU A 95 -4.40 -10.21 -0.15
N VAL A 96 -3.26 -10.68 0.37
CA VAL A 96 -2.57 -9.98 1.45
C VAL A 96 -1.88 -8.71 0.91
N GLN A 97 -1.35 -8.76 -0.31
CA GLN A 97 -0.78 -7.60 -1.00
C GLN A 97 -1.83 -6.52 -1.27
N GLU A 98 -3.04 -6.91 -1.68
CA GLU A 98 -4.11 -5.95 -1.90
C GLU A 98 -4.44 -5.18 -0.61
N ALA A 99 -4.54 -5.88 0.53
CA ALA A 99 -4.75 -5.25 1.82
C ALA A 99 -3.58 -4.34 2.23
N ASN A 100 -2.34 -4.75 1.95
CA ASN A 100 -1.16 -3.91 2.21
C ASN A 100 -1.19 -2.61 1.44
N LEU A 101 -1.43 -2.68 0.13
CA LEU A 101 -1.47 -1.49 -0.71
C LEU A 101 -2.53 -0.52 -0.20
N GLN A 102 -3.68 -1.04 0.26
CA GLN A 102 -4.69 -0.21 0.92
C GLN A 102 -4.17 0.44 2.21
N LEU A 103 -3.42 -0.27 3.06
CA LEU A 103 -2.83 0.27 4.29
C LEU A 103 -1.69 1.28 4.05
N GLN A 104 -1.02 1.20 2.90
CA GLN A 104 0.12 2.04 2.55
C GLN A 104 -0.26 3.34 1.84
N ARG A 105 -1.51 3.45 1.36
CA ARG A 105 -2.03 4.70 0.80
C ARG A 105 -1.87 5.85 1.79
N TYR A 106 -1.40 6.98 1.27
CA TYR A 106 -1.12 8.18 2.07
C TYR A 106 -2.35 8.76 2.80
N TYR A 107 -3.55 8.40 2.36
CA TYR A 107 -4.83 8.87 2.90
C TYR A 107 -5.57 7.82 3.75
N THR A 108 -5.01 6.62 3.92
CA THR A 108 -5.61 5.60 4.77
C THR A 108 -5.30 5.91 6.23
N THR A 109 -6.34 6.09 7.04
CA THR A 109 -6.22 6.35 8.48
C THR A 109 -6.85 5.22 9.29
N GLY A 110 -6.79 5.32 10.62
CA GLY A 110 -7.31 4.31 11.54
C GLY A 110 -8.78 3.95 11.30
N VAL A 111 -9.58 4.89 10.77
CA VAL A 111 -10.99 4.65 10.44
C VAL A 111 -11.17 3.61 9.32
N ASN A 112 -10.17 3.41 8.46
CA ASN A 112 -10.22 2.43 7.37
C ASN A 112 -9.72 1.04 7.81
N LEU A 113 -9.01 0.94 8.94
CA LEU A 113 -8.30 -0.28 9.31
C LEU A 113 -9.25 -1.48 9.49
N TYR A 114 -10.41 -1.25 10.10
CA TYR A 114 -11.39 -2.31 10.35
C TYR A 114 -11.88 -2.97 9.07
N SER A 115 -12.30 -2.19 8.08
CA SER A 115 -12.84 -2.72 6.82
C SER A 115 -11.76 -3.43 6.00
N ILE A 116 -10.53 -2.91 5.99
CA ILE A 116 -9.40 -3.53 5.28
C ILE A 116 -9.06 -4.89 5.88
N ILE A 117 -8.85 -4.96 7.20
CA ILE A 117 -8.45 -6.20 7.89
C ILE A 117 -9.57 -7.23 7.86
N THR A 118 -10.80 -6.84 8.17
CA THR A 118 -11.94 -7.79 8.11
C THR A 118 -12.25 -8.24 6.70
N GLY A 119 -12.06 -7.37 5.69
CA GLY A 119 -12.13 -7.72 4.28
C GLY A 119 -11.13 -8.82 3.92
N LEU A 120 -9.86 -8.66 4.29
CA LEU A 120 -8.82 -9.66 4.09
C LEU A 120 -9.16 -10.98 4.81
N LEU A 121 -9.46 -10.93 6.11
CA LEU A 121 -9.79 -12.11 6.90
C LEU A 121 -10.99 -12.86 6.32
N ARG A 122 -12.02 -12.14 5.85
CA ARG A 122 -13.18 -12.75 5.19
C ARG A 122 -12.78 -13.48 3.91
N ARG A 123 -11.93 -12.88 3.05
CA ARG A 123 -11.48 -13.51 1.80
C ARG A 123 -10.62 -14.74 2.03
N LEU A 124 -9.79 -14.74 3.08
CA LEU A 124 -8.99 -15.91 3.49
C LEU A 124 -9.86 -17.02 4.10
N ASN A 125 -10.81 -16.67 4.97
CA ASN A 125 -11.74 -17.63 5.56
C ASN A 125 -12.68 -18.25 4.53
N ASN A 126 -13.17 -17.49 3.55
CA ASN A 126 -13.99 -18.02 2.46
C ASN A 126 -13.21 -19.09 1.68
N ARG A 127 -11.93 -18.87 1.37
CA ARG A 127 -11.06 -19.87 0.72
C ARG A 127 -10.93 -21.16 1.53
N LEU A 128 -10.76 -21.05 2.85
CA LEU A 128 -10.72 -22.21 3.74
C LEU A 128 -12.06 -22.96 3.76
N ARG A 129 -13.18 -22.24 3.83
CA ARG A 129 -14.53 -22.82 3.85
C ARG A 129 -14.84 -23.55 2.54
N ASP A 130 -14.47 -22.94 1.42
CA ASP A 130 -14.83 -23.40 0.09
C ASP A 130 -13.75 -24.34 -0.51
N ASP A 131 -12.70 -24.67 0.26
CA ASP A 131 -11.51 -25.45 -0.14
C ASP A 131 -10.92 -24.97 -1.48
N TYR A 132 -10.90 -23.66 -1.69
CA TYR A 132 -10.53 -23.02 -2.95
C TYR A 132 -9.15 -22.33 -2.86
N PHE A 133 -8.22 -22.78 -3.70
CA PHE A 133 -6.82 -22.33 -3.71
C PHE A 133 -6.41 -21.60 -5.00
N GLY A 134 -7.38 -21.26 -5.85
CA GLY A 134 -7.18 -20.64 -7.15
C GLY A 134 -7.32 -21.63 -8.32
N SER A 135 -7.92 -21.18 -9.42
CA SER A 135 -8.25 -22.04 -10.57
C SER A 135 -7.05 -22.82 -11.12
N LYS A 136 -5.89 -22.18 -11.29
CA LYS A 136 -4.68 -22.86 -11.79
C LYS A 136 -4.20 -23.95 -10.84
N VAL A 137 -4.33 -23.75 -9.52
CA VAL A 137 -4.00 -24.76 -8.51
C VAL A 137 -4.94 -25.95 -8.64
N MET A 138 -6.26 -25.71 -8.74
CA MET A 138 -7.25 -26.79 -8.91
C MET A 138 -6.95 -27.63 -10.17
N ASN A 139 -6.67 -26.97 -11.30
CA ASN A 139 -6.31 -27.66 -12.55
C ASN A 139 -4.99 -28.45 -12.45
N LEU A 140 -4.05 -28.03 -11.60
CA LEU A 140 -2.79 -28.75 -11.38
C LEU A 140 -2.98 -29.93 -10.41
N LEU A 141 -3.83 -29.78 -9.39
CA LEU A 141 -4.17 -30.86 -8.47
C LEU A 141 -4.86 -32.03 -9.21
N GLU A 142 -5.74 -31.73 -10.17
CA GLU A 142 -6.39 -32.75 -11.03
C GLU A 142 -5.39 -33.59 -11.84
N LYS A 143 -4.19 -33.07 -12.11
CA LYS A 143 -3.14 -33.77 -12.86
C LYS A 143 -2.24 -34.63 -11.98
N ILE A 144 -2.38 -34.57 -10.66
CA ILE A 144 -1.60 -35.39 -9.73
C ILE A 144 -2.25 -36.76 -9.62
N GLN A 145 -1.49 -37.81 -9.98
CA GLN A 145 -2.01 -39.18 -10.05
C GLN A 145 -2.34 -39.80 -8.69
N HIS A 146 -1.69 -39.34 -7.62
CA HIS A 146 -1.80 -39.92 -6.28
C HIS A 146 -2.72 -39.09 -5.38
N PRO A 147 -3.93 -39.57 -5.03
CA PRO A 147 -4.90 -38.82 -4.23
C PRO A 147 -4.36 -38.37 -2.86
N THR A 148 -3.57 -39.21 -2.21
CA THR A 148 -2.95 -38.88 -0.91
C THR A 148 -2.04 -37.65 -1.00
N GLU A 149 -1.33 -37.48 -2.13
CA GLU A 149 -0.48 -36.30 -2.32
C GLU A 149 -1.29 -35.01 -2.50
N VAL A 150 -2.46 -35.11 -3.15
CA VAL A 150 -3.41 -34.01 -3.30
C VAL A 150 -3.94 -33.60 -1.92
N ASP A 151 -4.32 -34.57 -1.09
CA ASP A 151 -4.81 -34.32 0.26
C ASP A 151 -3.74 -33.68 1.16
N ASP A 152 -2.49 -34.16 1.09
CA ASP A 152 -1.36 -33.59 1.82
C ASP A 152 -1.06 -32.15 1.40
N LEU A 153 -1.13 -31.85 0.10
CA LEU A 153 -0.98 -30.48 -0.41
C LEU A 153 -2.11 -29.58 0.09
N LYS A 154 -3.37 -30.00 -0.06
CA LYS A 154 -4.51 -29.23 0.43
C LYS A 154 -4.42 -28.99 1.94
N LYS A 155 -3.99 -29.99 2.72
CA LYS A 155 -3.75 -29.84 4.16
C LYS A 155 -2.67 -28.80 4.46
N SER A 156 -1.58 -28.82 3.70
CA SER A 156 -0.50 -27.83 3.80
C SER A 156 -0.97 -26.42 3.44
N PHE A 157 -1.79 -26.28 2.39
CA PHE A 157 -2.38 -25.00 1.96
C PHE A 157 -3.33 -24.43 3.01
N ARG A 158 -4.22 -25.26 3.57
CA ARG A 158 -5.10 -24.87 4.68
C ARG A 158 -4.30 -24.41 5.89
N SER A 159 -3.27 -25.16 6.27
CA SER A 159 -2.40 -24.81 7.40
C SER A 159 -1.68 -23.48 7.17
N PHE A 160 -1.22 -23.21 5.94
CA PHE A 160 -0.62 -21.92 5.59
C PHE A 160 -1.61 -20.77 5.75
N ILE A 161 -2.82 -20.87 5.17
CA ILE A 161 -3.83 -19.81 5.28
C ILE A 161 -4.25 -19.60 6.75
N GLN A 162 -4.45 -20.68 7.50
CA GLN A 162 -4.75 -20.61 8.94
C GLN A 162 -3.65 -19.89 9.72
N THR A 163 -2.38 -20.16 9.40
CA THR A 163 -1.24 -19.49 10.03
C THR A 163 -1.26 -17.98 9.75
N VAL A 164 -1.56 -17.59 8.50
CA VAL A 164 -1.69 -16.16 8.12
C VAL A 164 -2.84 -15.50 8.88
N ILE A 165 -4.00 -16.14 8.96
CA ILE A 165 -5.17 -15.65 9.71
C ILE A 165 -4.81 -15.45 11.19
N GLN A 166 -4.26 -16.49 11.83
CA GLN A 166 -3.86 -16.46 13.25
C GLN A 166 -2.84 -15.34 13.53
N TYR A 167 -1.87 -15.16 12.63
CA TYR A 167 -0.92 -14.07 12.74
C TYR A 167 -1.64 -12.72 12.73
N ILE A 168 -2.50 -12.44 11.74
CA ILE A 168 -3.23 -11.17 11.65
C ILE A 168 -4.10 -10.95 12.91
N GLU A 169 -4.85 -11.97 13.33
CA GLU A 169 -5.73 -11.89 14.50
C GLU A 169 -4.94 -11.60 15.78
N SER A 170 -3.76 -12.22 15.97
CA SER A 170 -2.94 -12.01 17.17
C SER A 170 -2.51 -10.55 17.41
N TYR A 171 -2.39 -9.74 16.35
CA TYR A 171 -2.04 -8.32 16.46
C TYR A 171 -3.28 -7.40 16.45
N TYR A 172 -4.40 -7.86 15.89
CA TYR A 172 -5.56 -7.02 15.64
C TYR A 172 -6.69 -7.20 16.67
N GLN A 173 -6.85 -8.41 17.22
CA GLN A 173 -8.04 -8.81 17.98
C GLN A 173 -8.30 -7.92 19.19
N ASP A 174 -7.27 -7.58 19.97
CA ASP A 174 -7.37 -6.76 21.19
C ASP A 174 -7.90 -5.34 20.93
N ARG A 175 -7.70 -4.83 19.72
CA ARG A 175 -8.12 -3.48 19.31
C ARG A 175 -9.25 -3.50 18.29
N SER A 176 -9.75 -4.68 17.92
CA SER A 176 -10.75 -4.84 16.86
C SER A 176 -12.03 -4.06 17.13
N LEU A 177 -12.52 -4.04 18.37
CA LEU A 177 -13.71 -3.27 18.77
C LEU A 177 -13.47 -1.75 18.69
N PHE A 178 -12.27 -1.29 19.02
CA PHE A 178 -11.89 0.11 18.89
C PHE A 178 -11.86 0.54 17.42
N TYR A 179 -11.17 -0.22 16.57
CA TYR A 179 -11.14 0.10 15.14
C TYR A 179 -12.52 -0.02 14.50
N LYS A 180 -13.35 -0.96 14.96
CA LYS A 180 -14.76 -1.09 14.55
C LYS A 180 -15.59 0.13 14.95
N SER A 181 -15.37 0.69 16.13
CA SER A 181 -16.16 1.84 16.59
C SER A 181 -15.87 3.05 15.71
N ILE A 182 -14.59 3.38 15.49
CA ILE A 182 -14.20 4.54 14.68
C ILE A 182 -14.40 4.34 13.17
N SER A 183 -14.61 3.12 12.67
CA SER A 183 -14.75 2.89 11.23
C SER A 183 -16.02 3.48 10.63
N ILE A 184 -17.00 3.85 11.47
CA ILE A 184 -18.19 4.58 11.03
C ILE A 184 -17.85 5.93 10.38
N PHE A 185 -16.71 6.53 10.74
CA PHE A 185 -16.26 7.78 10.10
C PHE A 185 -15.69 7.55 8.70
N SER A 186 -15.49 6.30 8.27
CA SER A 186 -15.16 5.98 6.88
C SER A 186 -16.38 6.02 5.95
N GLU A 187 -17.60 6.04 6.50
CA GLU A 187 -18.83 6.11 5.70
C GLU A 187 -18.94 7.44 4.97
N THR A 188 -19.26 7.35 3.67
CA THR A 188 -19.43 8.53 2.82
C THR A 188 -20.88 8.97 2.72
N ASP A 189 -21.83 8.09 3.08
CA ASP A 189 -23.23 8.43 3.20
C ASP A 189 -23.61 8.69 4.66
N ILE A 190 -23.54 9.95 5.09
CA ILE A 190 -23.73 10.34 6.50
C ILE A 190 -25.13 10.00 7.03
N GLU A 191 -26.11 9.82 6.14
CA GLU A 191 -27.46 9.36 6.50
C GLU A 191 -27.46 7.97 7.14
N THR A 192 -26.54 7.07 6.77
CA THR A 192 -26.50 5.70 7.29
C THR A 192 -25.91 5.60 8.70
N ILE A 193 -25.25 6.66 9.18
CA ILE A 193 -24.52 6.65 10.46
C ILE A 193 -25.49 6.79 11.64
N GLU A 194 -25.78 5.70 12.34
CA GLU A 194 -26.66 5.76 13.52
C GLU A 194 -26.04 6.52 14.71
N TRP A 195 -26.86 7.26 15.47
CA TRP A 195 -26.41 7.97 16.67
C TRP A 195 -25.71 7.04 17.67
N LYS A 196 -26.25 5.83 17.86
CA LYS A 196 -25.68 4.84 18.79
C LYS A 196 -24.22 4.52 18.47
N SER A 197 -23.84 4.57 17.19
CA SER A 197 -22.46 4.38 16.76
C SER A 197 -21.56 5.55 17.14
N ILE A 198 -22.04 6.78 16.95
CA ILE A 198 -21.35 8.01 17.38
C ILE A 198 -21.18 8.02 18.90
N GLU A 199 -22.24 7.71 19.64
CA GLU A 199 -22.19 7.61 21.10
C GLU A 199 -21.19 6.55 21.55
N TYR A 200 -21.19 5.36 20.93
CA TYR A 200 -20.26 4.29 21.29
C TYR A 200 -18.79 4.69 21.07
N CYS A 201 -18.48 5.48 20.03
CA CYS A 201 -17.12 5.99 19.82
C CYS A 201 -16.59 6.80 21.02
N THR A 202 -17.46 7.53 21.72
CA THR A 202 -17.06 8.34 22.89
C THR A 202 -16.47 7.52 24.02
N THR A 203 -16.79 6.22 24.11
CA THR A 203 -16.27 5.31 25.14
C THR A 203 -14.75 5.10 25.04
N TYR A 204 -14.17 5.34 23.87
CA TYR A 204 -12.74 5.18 23.61
C TYR A 204 -11.95 6.49 23.67
N ILE A 205 -12.63 7.64 23.69
CA ILE A 205 -12.00 8.97 23.77
C ILE A 205 -12.13 9.51 25.20
N ASN A 206 -11.68 8.71 26.16
CA ASN A 206 -11.83 8.99 27.58
C ASN A 206 -11.03 10.23 28.04
N ALA A 207 -10.08 10.70 27.22
CA ALA A 207 -9.24 11.86 27.52
C ALA A 207 -9.90 13.21 27.19
N THR A 208 -11.00 13.22 26.45
CA THR A 208 -11.72 14.46 26.11
C THR A 208 -13.05 14.50 26.85
N ASN A 209 -13.27 15.57 27.62
CA ASN A 209 -14.60 15.88 28.15
C ASN A 209 -15.52 16.18 26.94
N ILE A 210 -16.26 15.17 26.50
CA ILE A 210 -17.25 15.24 25.41
C ILE A 210 -18.62 15.35 26.09
N ASP A 211 -19.28 16.48 25.87
CA ASP A 211 -20.69 16.64 26.24
C ASP A 211 -21.53 15.89 25.21
N LYS A 212 -22.19 14.80 25.64
CA LYS A 212 -22.98 13.93 24.76
C LYS A 212 -24.26 14.58 24.26
N ASP A 213 -24.87 15.46 25.06
CA ASP A 213 -26.10 16.15 24.67
C ASP A 213 -25.79 17.19 23.60
N CYS A 214 -24.69 17.95 23.79
CA CYS A 214 -24.17 18.84 22.75
C CYS A 214 -23.74 18.04 21.51
N LEU A 215 -23.01 16.93 21.67
CA LEU A 215 -22.57 16.07 20.56
C LEU A 215 -23.75 15.56 19.71
N TYR A 216 -24.87 15.17 20.34
CA TYR A 216 -26.07 14.73 19.63
C TYR A 216 -26.61 15.82 18.71
N ASN A 217 -26.74 17.04 19.25
CA ASN A 217 -27.23 18.19 18.49
C ASN A 217 -26.26 18.57 17.37
N GLU A 218 -24.96 18.57 17.64
CA GLU A 218 -23.90 18.85 16.67
C GLU A 218 -23.90 17.82 15.52
N PHE A 219 -24.04 16.52 15.82
CA PHE A 219 -24.12 15.48 14.80
C PHE A 219 -25.36 15.61 13.93
N ASN A 220 -26.53 15.85 14.52
CA ASN A 220 -27.76 16.04 13.75
C ASN A 220 -27.70 17.30 12.88
N HIS A 221 -27.09 18.38 13.37
CA HIS A 221 -26.83 19.59 12.58
C HIS A 221 -25.99 19.28 11.33
N ILE A 222 -24.85 18.59 11.49
CA ILE A 222 -24.00 18.18 10.37
C ILE A 222 -24.71 17.22 9.41
N ARG A 223 -25.51 16.28 9.94
CA ARG A 223 -26.31 15.37 9.13
C ARG A 223 -27.35 16.14 8.30
N SER A 224 -28.08 17.08 8.91
CA SER A 224 -29.05 17.92 8.19
C SER A 224 -28.39 18.76 7.11
N LYS A 225 -27.18 19.31 7.37
CA LYS A 225 -26.36 20.00 6.36
C LYS A 225 -26.02 19.06 5.19
N TYR A 226 -25.54 17.85 5.48
CA TYR A 226 -25.23 16.85 4.46
C TYR A 226 -26.45 16.52 3.59
N VAL A 227 -27.59 16.19 4.20
CA VAL A 227 -28.84 15.86 3.51
C VAL A 227 -29.30 17.03 2.65
N GLY A 228 -29.37 18.24 3.21
CA GLY A 228 -29.79 19.43 2.48
C GLY A 228 -28.90 19.75 1.27
N MET A 229 -27.59 19.49 1.37
CA MET A 229 -26.67 19.63 0.23
C MET A 229 -26.87 18.50 -0.80
N LYS A 230 -26.95 17.25 -0.35
CA LYS A 230 -27.15 16.08 -1.21
C LYS A 230 -28.42 16.22 -2.04
N ASP A 231 -29.53 16.59 -1.41
CA ASP A 231 -30.83 16.77 -2.07
C ASP A 231 -30.82 17.94 -3.05
N LYS A 232 -30.23 19.08 -2.66
CA LYS A 232 -30.16 20.27 -3.50
C LYS A 232 -29.32 20.07 -4.77
N PHE A 233 -28.26 19.26 -4.70
CA PHE A 233 -27.29 19.12 -5.79
C PHE A 233 -27.28 17.74 -6.46
N GLY A 234 -28.14 16.82 -6.02
CA GLY A 234 -28.16 15.44 -6.51
C GLY A 234 -26.91 14.64 -6.12
N GLY A 235 -26.27 15.00 -5.00
CA GLY A 235 -25.00 14.46 -4.53
C GLY A 235 -24.07 15.53 -3.96
N ILE A 236 -22.96 15.11 -3.33
CA ILE A 236 -22.03 16.01 -2.62
C ILE A 236 -20.61 16.04 -3.20
N TYR A 237 -20.29 15.17 -4.17
CA TYR A 237 -18.94 15.01 -4.72
C TYR A 237 -18.35 16.33 -5.24
N LYS A 238 -19.10 17.06 -6.07
CA LYS A 238 -18.61 18.30 -6.70
C LYS A 238 -18.32 19.38 -5.65
N GLN A 239 -19.13 19.45 -4.61
CA GLN A 239 -19.00 20.41 -3.52
C GLN A 239 -17.74 20.13 -2.72
N VAL A 240 -17.49 18.86 -2.37
CA VAL A 240 -16.25 18.45 -1.71
C VAL A 240 -15.04 18.77 -2.60
N GLN A 241 -15.05 18.38 -3.88
CA GLN A 241 -13.92 18.64 -4.77
C GLN A 241 -13.60 20.13 -4.96
N ASN A 242 -14.63 20.98 -5.07
CA ASN A 242 -14.47 22.43 -5.14
C ASN A 242 -13.89 22.99 -3.84
N PHE A 243 -14.36 22.49 -2.68
CA PHE A 243 -13.82 22.86 -1.37
C PHE A 243 -12.35 22.52 -1.23
N ILE A 244 -11.96 21.28 -1.56
CA ILE A 244 -10.57 20.81 -1.52
C ILE A 244 -9.70 21.65 -2.45
N SER A 245 -10.17 21.93 -3.67
CA SER A 245 -9.43 22.74 -4.65
C SER A 245 -9.21 24.19 -4.20
N SER A 246 -10.13 24.74 -3.40
CA SER A 246 -10.12 26.14 -2.97
C SER A 246 -9.39 26.35 -1.63
N ASN A 247 -9.43 25.35 -0.74
CA ASN A 247 -8.93 25.49 0.64
C ASN A 247 -7.71 24.61 0.95
N LEU A 248 -7.44 23.59 0.15
CA LEU A 248 -6.27 22.71 0.31
C LEU A 248 -5.38 22.88 -0.94
N VAL A 249 -4.57 23.94 -0.91
CA VAL A 249 -3.71 24.41 -2.02
C VAL A 249 -2.70 23.36 -2.52
N SER A 250 -2.50 22.25 -1.80
CA SER A 250 -1.52 21.21 -2.13
C SER A 250 -2.06 19.99 -2.89
N THR A 251 -3.39 19.86 -3.07
CA THR A 251 -3.99 18.55 -3.49
C THR A 251 -4.15 18.31 -4.99
N LYS A 252 -3.82 19.27 -5.87
CA LYS A 252 -4.10 19.18 -7.32
C LYS A 252 -3.44 18.00 -8.07
N GLN A 253 -2.54 17.24 -7.45
CA GLN A 253 -1.78 16.17 -8.12
C GLN A 253 -1.74 14.83 -7.37
N ILE A 254 -2.45 14.69 -6.24
CA ILE A 254 -2.25 13.54 -5.35
C ILE A 254 -3.01 12.28 -5.82
N ASP A 255 -4.02 12.43 -6.69
CA ASP A 255 -4.93 11.35 -7.09
C ASP A 255 -4.37 10.35 -8.12
N THR A 256 -3.21 10.59 -8.75
CA THR A 256 -2.74 9.72 -9.86
C THR A 256 -1.34 9.12 -9.69
N THR A 257 -0.55 9.52 -8.70
CA THR A 257 0.88 9.13 -8.67
C THR A 257 1.37 8.47 -7.38
N LEU A 258 0.63 8.54 -6.26
CA LEU A 258 1.09 7.95 -5.00
C LEU A 258 0.81 6.45 -4.87
N ASP A 259 -0.11 5.89 -5.65
CA ASP A 259 -0.30 4.44 -5.71
C ASP A 259 0.95 3.72 -6.28
N ASN A 260 1.84 4.43 -7.00
CA ASN A 260 3.03 3.87 -7.64
C ASN A 260 4.35 4.09 -6.87
N VAL A 261 4.38 4.84 -5.77
CA VAL A 261 5.65 5.24 -5.10
C VAL A 261 6.10 4.25 -4.01
N CYS A 262 5.23 3.33 -3.59
CA CYS A 262 5.55 2.38 -2.52
C CYS A 262 6.46 1.20 -2.97
N ASP A 263 6.78 1.09 -4.27
CA ASP A 263 7.57 -0.03 -4.82
C ASP A 263 9.06 0.29 -5.10
N ILE A 264 9.61 1.39 -4.57
CA ILE A 264 11.01 1.81 -4.85
C ILE A 264 12.08 0.88 -4.21
N ASP A 265 11.69 -0.17 -3.50
CA ASP A 265 12.64 -1.01 -2.76
C ASP A 265 13.10 -2.29 -3.49
N VAL A 266 12.88 -2.41 -4.81
CA VAL A 266 13.40 -3.52 -5.66
C VAL A 266 14.25 -3.04 -6.85
N GLN A 267 14.72 -1.79 -6.89
CA GLN A 267 15.68 -1.37 -7.91
C GLN A 267 17.13 -1.70 -7.51
N ASN A 268 17.53 -2.91 -7.89
CA ASN A 268 18.86 -3.23 -8.40
C ASN A 268 18.73 -4.35 -9.43
N ASN A 269 18.15 -4.01 -10.59
CA ASN A 269 18.53 -4.45 -11.94
C ASN A 269 17.45 -3.93 -12.89
N CYS A 270 17.85 -3.03 -13.79
CA CYS A 270 16.97 -2.41 -14.77
C CYS A 270 16.47 -3.45 -15.76
N ASP A 271 15.15 -3.58 -15.88
CA ASP A 271 14.45 -3.94 -17.12
C ASP A 271 13.22 -3.02 -17.18
N THR A 272 13.26 -2.04 -18.07
CA THR A 272 12.27 -0.98 -18.29
C THR A 272 11.21 -1.45 -19.29
N ASP A 273 10.32 -2.38 -18.93
CA ASP A 273 9.24 -2.80 -19.88
C ASP A 273 7.89 -3.13 -19.22
N ASN A 274 7.69 -2.83 -17.92
CA ASN A 274 6.42 -3.14 -17.23
C ASN A 274 5.42 -1.98 -17.14
N GLU A 275 5.69 -0.80 -17.72
CA GLU A 275 4.80 0.36 -17.60
C GLU A 275 3.48 0.24 -18.38
N GLU A 276 3.34 -0.71 -19.32
CA GLU A 276 2.15 -0.77 -20.18
C GLU A 276 0.96 -1.60 -19.64
N GLN A 277 1.17 -2.51 -18.68
CA GLN A 277 0.06 -3.34 -18.16
C GLN A 277 -0.74 -2.66 -17.03
N ASP A 278 -0.10 -1.81 -16.21
CA ASP A 278 -0.77 -1.11 -15.11
C ASP A 278 -1.70 0.03 -15.59
N VAL A 279 -1.46 0.56 -16.79
CA VAL A 279 -2.26 1.67 -17.36
C VAL A 279 -3.64 1.20 -17.85
N LYS A 280 -3.83 -0.10 -18.13
CA LYS A 280 -5.10 -0.63 -18.67
C LYS A 280 -6.15 -0.96 -17.61
N PHE A 281 -5.77 -1.31 -16.37
CA PHE A 281 -6.75 -1.63 -15.32
C PHE A 281 -7.46 -0.41 -14.71
N HIS A 282 -6.91 0.80 -14.91
CA HIS A 282 -7.41 2.03 -14.27
C HIS A 282 -8.30 2.92 -15.16
N LYS A 283 -8.60 2.53 -16.41
CA LYS A 283 -9.36 3.39 -17.33
C LYS A 283 -10.89 3.25 -17.29
N GLU A 284 -11.46 2.28 -16.55
CA GLU A 284 -12.90 1.96 -16.72
C GLU A 284 -13.85 2.26 -15.55
N HIS A 285 -13.41 2.85 -14.43
CA HIS A 285 -14.33 3.31 -13.38
C HIS A 285 -14.00 4.70 -12.84
N LYS A 286 -14.38 5.77 -13.58
CA LYS A 286 -14.62 7.10 -12.99
C LYS A 286 -15.89 7.08 -12.15
N ASN A 287 -15.90 6.28 -11.08
CA ASN A 287 -16.86 6.47 -10.01
C ASN A 287 -16.45 7.71 -9.21
N HIS A 288 -17.43 8.51 -8.82
CA HIS A 288 -17.26 9.75 -8.06
C HIS A 288 -16.75 9.43 -6.63
N PHE A 289 -15.48 9.06 -6.50
CA PHE A 289 -14.85 8.65 -5.24
C PHE A 289 -14.59 9.86 -4.35
N ILE A 290 -15.20 9.89 -3.16
CA ILE A 290 -14.94 10.91 -2.14
C ILE A 290 -14.12 10.26 -1.03
N ARG A 291 -12.98 10.85 -0.67
CA ARG A 291 -12.26 10.40 0.52
C ARG A 291 -12.99 10.85 1.78
N CYS A 292 -13.15 9.94 2.74
CA CYS A 292 -13.87 10.22 3.98
C CYS A 292 -13.29 11.40 4.77
N ASP A 293 -11.97 11.55 4.80
CA ASP A 293 -11.31 12.69 5.46
C ASP A 293 -11.65 14.03 4.79
N GLN A 294 -11.70 14.05 3.45
CA GLN A 294 -12.11 15.24 2.68
C GLN A 294 -13.59 15.59 2.93
N LEU A 295 -14.45 14.58 3.01
CA LEU A 295 -15.87 14.78 3.30
C LEU A 295 -16.05 15.39 4.69
N TRP A 296 -15.43 14.82 5.73
CA TRP A 296 -15.54 15.35 7.08
C TRP A 296 -14.90 16.74 7.21
N ALA A 297 -13.77 16.98 6.57
CA ALA A 297 -13.17 18.33 6.54
C ALA A 297 -14.12 19.36 5.92
N PHE A 298 -14.79 19.02 4.80
CA PHE A 298 -15.80 19.87 4.18
C PHE A 298 -17.01 20.10 5.09
N LEU A 299 -17.56 19.05 5.66
CA LEU A 299 -18.76 19.14 6.49
C LEU A 299 -18.53 19.97 7.75
N LEU A 300 -17.37 19.82 8.39
CA LEU A 300 -17.00 20.55 9.60
C LEU A 300 -16.47 21.97 9.30
N TYR A 301 -16.22 22.33 8.04
CA TYR A 301 -15.69 23.64 7.71
C TYR A 301 -16.69 24.74 8.08
N ASP A 302 -16.21 25.73 8.84
CA ASP A 302 -16.98 26.87 9.36
C ASP A 302 -18.16 26.50 10.29
N GLU A 303 -18.14 25.30 10.87
CA GLU A 303 -19.17 24.82 11.79
C GLU A 303 -18.72 24.87 13.26
N ASN A 304 -19.59 25.41 14.12
CA ASN A 304 -19.39 25.42 15.57
C ASN A 304 -19.88 24.10 16.19
N VAL A 305 -19.09 23.04 16.00
CA VAL A 305 -19.38 21.67 16.47
C VAL A 305 -18.20 21.10 17.28
N PRO A 306 -17.88 21.69 18.45
CA PRO A 306 -16.63 21.38 19.17
C PRO A 306 -16.53 19.94 19.67
N ASN A 307 -17.63 19.29 20.04
CA ASN A 307 -17.59 17.90 20.54
C ASN A 307 -17.41 16.90 19.40
N LEU A 308 -18.15 17.09 18.30
CA LEU A 308 -18.05 16.27 17.11
C LEU A 308 -16.68 16.46 16.42
N ARG A 309 -16.18 17.70 16.37
CA ARG A 309 -14.85 18.00 15.84
C ARG A 309 -13.76 17.24 16.60
N LYS A 310 -13.77 17.27 17.94
CA LYS A 310 -12.80 16.49 18.75
C LYS A 310 -12.85 15.00 18.42
N LEU A 311 -14.06 14.44 18.30
CA LEU A 311 -14.28 13.02 18.00
C LEU A 311 -13.70 12.62 16.63
N ILE A 312 -13.97 13.42 15.60
CA ILE A 312 -13.50 13.19 14.23
C ILE A 312 -11.99 13.43 14.12
N GLU A 313 -11.48 14.54 14.66
CA GLU A 313 -10.04 14.84 14.64
C GLU A 313 -9.23 13.75 15.35
N PHE A 314 -9.71 13.24 16.47
CA PHE A 314 -9.11 12.09 17.13
C PHE A 314 -9.09 10.85 16.21
N ALA A 315 -10.24 10.47 15.64
CA ALA A 315 -10.35 9.28 14.80
C ALA A 315 -9.42 9.34 13.57
N PHE A 316 -9.35 10.49 12.89
CA PHE A 316 -8.51 10.70 11.71
C PHE A 316 -7.04 10.95 12.03
N SER A 317 -6.68 11.29 13.27
CA SER A 317 -5.28 11.43 13.71
C SER A 317 -4.55 10.10 13.87
N ILE A 318 -5.28 8.99 13.93
CA ILE A 318 -4.71 7.66 14.10
C ILE A 318 -4.20 7.16 12.75
N PRO A 319 -2.89 6.87 12.60
CA PRO A 319 -2.37 6.31 11.35
C PRO A 319 -2.79 4.84 11.19
N ALA A 320 -3.07 4.41 9.95
CA ALA A 320 -3.35 3.00 9.65
C ALA A 320 -2.08 2.14 9.57
N SER A 321 -0.96 2.75 9.18
CA SER A 321 0.33 2.07 9.03
C SER A 321 1.49 3.03 9.27
N ASN A 322 2.68 2.47 9.41
CA ASN A 322 3.93 3.23 9.46
C ASN A 322 4.51 3.51 8.05
N ALA A 323 3.82 3.16 6.97
CA ALA A 323 4.35 3.20 5.61
C ALA A 323 4.80 4.59 5.19
N PHE A 324 4.06 5.63 5.57
CA PHE A 324 4.45 7.02 5.31
C PHE A 324 5.76 7.38 6.03
N CYS A 325 5.91 6.98 7.29
CA CYS A 325 7.15 7.17 8.05
C CYS A 325 8.32 6.38 7.43
N GLU A 326 8.10 5.13 7.04
CA GLU A 326 9.10 4.30 6.36
C GLU A 326 9.53 4.92 5.02
N SER A 327 8.60 5.48 4.26
CA SER A 327 8.89 6.22 3.03
C SER A 327 9.80 7.42 3.30
N ILE A 328 9.53 8.23 4.34
CA ILE A 328 10.40 9.34 4.73
C ILE A 328 11.81 8.82 5.09
N PHE A 329 11.91 7.73 5.86
CA PHE A 329 13.21 7.16 6.24
C PHE A 329 13.97 6.59 5.03
N SER A 330 13.28 5.98 4.08
CA SER A 330 13.87 5.51 2.82
C SER A 330 14.44 6.68 2.03
N HIS A 331 13.64 7.73 1.82
CA HIS A 331 14.07 8.97 1.18
C HIS A 331 15.28 9.60 1.88
N MET A 332 15.27 9.64 3.21
CA MET A 332 16.37 10.16 4.01
C MET A 332 17.66 9.37 3.77
N LYS A 333 17.57 8.03 3.70
CA LYS A 333 18.71 7.16 3.41
C LYS A 333 19.29 7.39 2.01
N PHE A 334 18.46 7.71 1.01
CA PHE A 334 18.96 8.08 -0.32
C PHE A 334 19.70 9.42 -0.32
N LEU A 335 19.25 10.38 0.50
CA LEU A 335 19.93 11.68 0.65
C LEU A 335 21.25 11.54 1.43
N TRP A 336 21.30 10.69 2.45
CA TRP A 336 22.52 10.34 3.19
C TRP A 336 23.27 9.17 2.55
N ASN A 337 24.06 9.49 1.53
CA ASN A 337 25.02 8.55 0.93
C ASN A 337 26.46 8.90 1.30
N ASN A 338 27.41 8.04 0.93
CA ASN A 338 28.83 8.21 1.26
C ASN A 338 29.44 9.53 0.75
N HIS A 339 28.87 10.13 -0.30
CA HIS A 339 29.31 11.42 -0.84
C HIS A 339 28.67 12.63 -0.13
N ARG A 340 27.59 12.42 0.61
CA ARG A 340 26.80 13.46 1.28
C ARG A 340 26.68 13.25 2.80
N ASN A 341 27.57 12.47 3.39
CA ASN A 341 27.58 12.10 4.81
C ASN A 341 27.83 13.28 5.77
N ASN A 342 28.40 14.38 5.27
CA ASN A 342 28.68 15.61 6.05
C ASN A 342 27.60 16.70 5.90
N MET A 343 26.46 16.40 5.27
CA MET A 343 25.38 17.39 5.14
C MET A 343 24.71 17.69 6.49
N LYS A 344 24.40 18.97 6.71
CA LYS A 344 23.68 19.42 7.91
C LYS A 344 22.26 18.83 7.94
N ASN A 345 21.80 18.41 9.12
CA ASN A 345 20.44 17.90 9.33
C ASN A 345 19.36 18.87 8.83
N GLU A 346 19.59 20.17 8.96
CA GLU A 346 18.67 21.20 8.46
C GLU A 346 18.48 21.14 6.94
N LEU A 347 19.57 20.91 6.19
CA LEU A 347 19.52 20.80 4.73
C LEU A 347 18.81 19.50 4.32
N ILE A 348 19.12 18.38 4.97
CA ILE A 348 18.41 17.11 4.76
C ILE A 348 16.91 17.28 5.02
N GLY A 349 16.58 17.90 6.14
CA GLY A 349 15.19 18.17 6.52
C GLY A 349 14.48 19.07 5.50
N ALA A 350 15.16 20.08 4.96
CA ALA A 350 14.59 20.93 3.90
C ALA A 350 14.37 20.15 2.59
N GLU A 351 15.35 19.36 2.16
CA GLU A 351 15.21 18.52 0.95
C GLU A 351 14.09 17.49 1.08
N LEU A 352 13.98 16.83 2.24
CA LEU A 352 12.89 15.90 2.52
C LEU A 352 11.54 16.61 2.48
N LYS A 353 11.41 17.77 3.13
CA LYS A 353 10.16 18.54 3.09
C LYS A 353 9.75 18.91 1.67
N ILE A 354 10.70 19.33 0.83
CA ILE A 354 10.42 19.62 -0.57
C ILE A 354 9.99 18.33 -1.27
N LYS A 355 10.76 17.25 -1.18
CA LYS A 355 10.49 15.99 -1.88
C LYS A 355 9.17 15.32 -1.48
N MET A 356 8.80 15.41 -0.20
CA MET A 356 7.57 14.79 0.32
C MET A 356 6.32 15.63 0.05
N ASN A 357 6.44 16.95 -0.12
CA ASN A 357 5.29 17.85 -0.25
C ASN A 357 5.18 18.52 -1.64
N ASN A 358 6.13 18.27 -2.54
CA ASN A 358 6.13 18.81 -3.90
C ASN A 358 6.13 17.67 -4.92
N HIS A 359 5.03 17.54 -5.66
CA HIS A 359 4.86 16.52 -6.68
C HIS A 359 5.13 17.03 -8.10
N HIS A 360 5.56 18.29 -8.24
CA HIS A 360 5.92 18.85 -9.54
C HIS A 360 7.18 18.16 -10.08
N GLY A 361 7.10 17.65 -11.31
CA GLY A 361 8.32 17.32 -12.07
C GLY A 361 9.18 18.56 -12.30
N CYS A 362 10.47 18.39 -12.64
CA CYS A 362 11.40 19.52 -12.78
C CYS A 362 10.86 20.65 -13.67
N THR A 363 10.25 20.31 -14.81
CA THR A 363 9.64 21.28 -15.74
C THR A 363 8.43 22.01 -15.13
N GLN A 364 7.58 21.28 -14.41
CA GLN A 364 6.41 21.86 -13.74
C GLN A 364 6.84 22.79 -12.60
N PHE A 365 7.86 22.40 -11.83
CA PHE A 365 8.37 23.22 -10.74
C PHE A 365 9.06 24.47 -11.27
N TYR A 366 9.81 24.36 -12.37
CA TYR A 366 10.37 25.51 -13.08
C TYR A 366 9.26 26.48 -13.51
N ASN A 367 8.21 25.98 -14.17
CA ASN A 367 7.08 26.81 -14.59
C ASN A 367 6.35 27.43 -13.40
N TYR A 368 6.19 26.68 -12.30
CA TYR A 368 5.63 27.20 -11.05
C TYR A 368 6.46 28.37 -10.52
N LEU A 369 7.77 28.24 -10.40
CA LEU A 369 8.64 29.33 -9.95
C LEU A 369 8.63 30.52 -10.93
N TYR A 370 8.63 30.26 -12.24
CA TYR A 370 8.59 31.28 -13.27
C TYR A 370 7.30 32.12 -13.19
N ASN A 371 6.16 31.47 -12.91
CA ASN A 371 4.86 32.13 -12.78
C ASN A 371 4.60 32.74 -11.39
N ASN A 372 5.53 32.58 -10.43
CA ASN A 372 5.44 33.15 -9.08
C ASN A 372 6.66 34.04 -8.80
N PRO A 373 6.75 35.24 -9.42
CA PRO A 373 7.93 36.10 -9.34
C PRO A 373 8.26 36.57 -7.91
N ASP A 374 7.24 36.74 -7.06
CA ASP A 374 7.43 37.10 -5.65
C ASP A 374 8.12 35.99 -4.87
N LEU A 375 7.72 34.74 -5.08
CA LEU A 375 8.38 33.58 -4.48
C LEU A 375 9.82 33.48 -4.98
N LEU A 376 10.05 33.69 -6.28
CA LEU A 376 11.39 33.68 -6.86
C LEU A 376 12.28 34.79 -6.26
N LYS A 377 11.71 35.97 -6.00
CA LYS A 377 12.40 37.08 -5.32
C LYS A 377 12.77 36.70 -3.88
N GLN A 378 11.86 36.10 -3.13
CA GLN A 378 12.12 35.64 -1.76
C GLN A 378 13.21 34.55 -1.69
N ILE A 379 13.23 33.62 -2.65
CA ILE A 379 14.26 32.57 -2.75
C ILE A 379 15.63 33.16 -3.11
N ARG A 380 15.68 34.21 -3.93
CA ARG A 380 16.93 34.86 -4.35
C ARG A 380 17.46 35.86 -3.32
N SER A 381 16.57 36.55 -2.62
CA SER A 381 16.93 37.62 -1.68
C SER A 381 17.54 37.06 -0.38
N SER A 382 18.04 37.97 0.47
CA SER A 382 18.47 37.66 1.84
C SER A 382 17.28 37.33 2.76
N GLU A 383 16.04 37.58 2.33
CA GLU A 383 14.83 37.32 3.13
C GLU A 383 14.68 35.84 3.48
N LYS A 384 15.21 34.93 2.65
CA LYS A 384 15.26 33.49 2.97
C LYS A 384 15.98 33.16 4.28
N TYR A 385 16.86 34.02 4.76
CA TYR A 385 17.60 33.85 6.03
C TYR A 385 16.92 34.55 7.22
N SER A 386 15.84 35.32 6.99
CA SER A 386 15.19 36.14 8.02
C SER A 386 14.59 35.31 9.16
N HIS A 387 14.21 34.06 8.91
CA HIS A 387 13.69 33.13 9.93
C HIS A 387 14.80 32.48 10.78
N VAL A 388 16.02 32.34 10.25
CA VAL A 388 17.18 31.78 10.98
C VAL A 388 17.71 32.81 11.99
N ALA A 389 17.60 34.11 11.68
CA ALA A 389 18.02 35.20 12.55
C ALA A 389 17.18 35.36 13.84
N LYS A 390 16.01 34.72 13.92
CA LYS A 390 15.09 34.81 15.07
C LYS A 390 15.21 33.67 16.08
N VAL A 391 16.04 32.66 15.82
CA VAL A 391 16.28 31.57 16.77
C VAL A 391 17.36 32.03 17.77
N PRO A 392 17.06 32.13 19.09
CA PRO A 392 18.07 32.50 20.07
C PRO A 392 19.18 31.44 20.05
N ARG A 393 20.42 31.87 19.83
CA ARG A 393 21.58 31.00 20.06
C ARG A 393 21.58 30.70 21.56
N LYS A 394 21.33 29.44 21.94
CA LYS A 394 21.60 28.98 23.31
C LYS A 394 23.09 29.19 23.57
N ALA A 395 23.40 29.97 24.60
CA ALA A 395 24.74 30.21 25.11
C ALA A 395 25.35 28.92 25.68
#